data_AF-A0A3P6AV15-F1
#
_entry.id   AF-A0A3P6AV15-F1
#
_cell.length_a   1.000
_cell.length_b   1.000
_cell.length_c   1.000
_cell.angle_alpha   90.00
_cell.angle_beta   90.00
_cell.angle_gamma   90.00
#
_symmetry.space_group_name_H-M   'P 1'
#
loop_
_entity.id
_entity.type
_entity.pdbx_description
1 polymer ?
#
loop_
_entity_poly.entity_id
_entity_poly.type
_entity_poly.pdbx_seq_one_letter_code
_entity_poly.pdbx_strand_id
1 'polypeptide(L)' 'MSKEIAIRTGESSPPLLFRQVSPGPSDSTLQFRLLHFWNARKNVKGGPEIFLGVEMLMIDAEVIFFFKKLDPRSIG' A
#
# COMPACT_ATOMS: atom_id res chain seq x y z
N MET A 1 28.91 39.20 4.65
CA MET A 1 28.53 38.18 3.66
C MET A 1 27.23 37.55 4.13
N SER A 2 26.13 37.83 3.44
CA SER A 2 24.79 37.33 3.79
C SER A 2 24.60 35.95 3.18
N LYS A 3 24.25 34.94 4.00
CA LYS A 3 23.86 33.61 3.53
C LYS A 3 22.46 33.73 2.91
N GLU A 4 22.41 33.73 1.59
CA GLU A 4 21.16 33.60 0.84
C GLU A 4 20.60 32.19 1.08
N ILE A 5 19.55 32.10 1.89
CA ILE A 5 18.79 30.88 2.10
C ILE A 5 17.91 30.72 0.87
N ALA A 6 18.35 29.90 -0.08
CA ALA A 6 17.56 29.51 -1.23
C ALA A 6 16.36 28.67 -0.74
N ILE A 7 15.23 29.33 -0.46
CA ILE A 7 13.95 28.68 -0.24
C ILE A 7 13.54 28.11 -1.60
N ARG A 8 13.82 26.82 -1.82
CA ARG A 8 13.25 26.08 -2.95
C ARG A 8 11.77 25.91 -2.66
N THR A 9 10.95 26.84 -3.15
CA THR A 9 9.52 26.61 -3.33
C THR A 9 9.36 25.59 -4.46
N GLY A 10 9.66 24.33 -4.16
CA GLY A 10 9.31 23.22 -5.04
C GLY A 10 7.82 22.96 -4.84
N GLU A 11 7.00 23.32 -5.81
CA GLU A 11 5.65 22.78 -5.95
C GLU A 11 5.73 21.26 -5.72
N SER A 12 5.16 20.77 -4.61
CA SER A 12 5.13 19.33 -4.39
C SER A 12 4.20 18.73 -5.43
N SER A 13 4.70 17.80 -6.24
CA SER A 13 3.84 17.05 -7.16
C SER A 13 2.61 16.53 -6.41
N PRO A 14 1.41 16.59 -7.02
CA PRO A 14 0.23 16.04 -6.39
C PRO A 14 0.47 14.56 -6.02
N PRO A 15 -0.14 14.07 -4.93
CA PRO A 15 -0.03 12.66 -4.57
C PRO A 15 -0.47 11.78 -5.73
N LEU A 16 0.25 10.69 -5.95
CA LEU A 16 -0.15 9.71 -6.96
C LEU A 16 -1.47 9.05 -6.57
N LEU A 17 -2.18 8.53 -7.57
CA LEU A 17 -3.33 7.65 -7.43
C LEU A 17 -2.90 6.19 -7.63
N PHE A 18 -3.69 5.23 -7.14
CA PHE A 18 -3.41 3.79 -7.30
C PHE A 18 -3.16 3.40 -8.75
N ARG A 19 -3.93 3.96 -9.69
CA ARG A 19 -3.81 3.68 -11.13
C ARG A 19 -2.48 4.14 -11.75
N GLN A 20 -1.76 5.05 -11.08
CA GLN A 20 -0.50 5.62 -11.54
C GLN A 20 0.72 4.89 -10.93
N VAL A 21 0.49 4.02 -9.95
CA VAL A 21 1.56 3.24 -9.32
C VAL A 21 1.78 1.95 -10.10
N SER A 22 3.00 1.77 -10.62
CA SER A 22 3.44 0.54 -11.28
C SER A 22 4.50 -0.19 -10.46
N PRO A 23 4.58 -1.53 -10.53
CA PRO A 23 5.70 -2.27 -9.95
C PRO A 23 7.04 -1.81 -10.54
N GLY A 24 8.05 -1.61 -9.71
CA GLY A 24 9.38 -1.22 -10.16
C GLY A 24 10.34 -0.95 -9.00
N PRO A 25 11.65 -0.77 -9.27
CA PRO A 25 12.66 -0.48 -8.27
C PRO A 25 12.64 0.99 -7.79
N SER A 26 11.86 1.85 -8.43
CA SER A 26 11.75 3.27 -8.11
C SER A 26 10.72 3.52 -7.02
N ASP A 27 11.10 4.36 -6.05
CA ASP A 27 10.21 4.80 -4.99
C ASP A 27 9.19 5.83 -5.49
N SER A 28 8.00 5.81 -4.89
CA SER A 28 6.94 6.76 -5.16
C SER A 28 6.11 7.03 -3.89
N THR A 29 5.47 8.20 -3.80
CA THR A 29 4.62 8.57 -2.66
C THR A 29 3.16 8.56 -3.07
N LEU A 30 2.36 7.77 -2.34
CA LEU A 30 0.93 7.60 -2.54
C LEU A 30 0.19 8.01 -1.27
N GLN A 31 -0.86 8.82 -1.41
CA GLN A 31 -1.78 9.11 -0.31
C GLN A 31 -3.04 8.26 -0.45
N PHE A 32 -3.41 7.56 0.62
CA PHE A 32 -4.60 6.73 0.68
C PHE A 32 -5.17 6.71 2.10
N ARG A 33 -6.44 6.30 2.24
CA ARG A 33 -7.04 5.94 3.52
C ARG A 33 -7.16 4.43 3.62
N LEU A 34 -6.74 3.87 4.75
CA LEU A 34 -7.00 2.47 5.08
C LEU A 34 -8.44 2.36 5.59
N LEU A 35 -9.28 1.61 4.89
CA LEU A 35 -10.67 1.38 5.27
C LEU A 35 -10.81 0.16 6.17
N HIS A 36 -10.10 -0.93 5.84
CA HIS A 36 -10.15 -2.15 6.63
C HIS A 36 -8.86 -2.97 6.49
N PHE A 37 -8.52 -3.70 7.54
CA PHE A 37 -7.31 -4.53 7.65
C PHE A 37 -7.69 -5.84 8.35
N TRP A 38 -7.34 -6.97 7.74
CA TRP A 38 -7.58 -8.28 8.35
C TRP A 38 -6.52 -9.31 7.98
N ASN A 39 -6.46 -10.36 8.79
CA ASN A 39 -5.61 -11.52 8.50
C ASN A 39 -6.22 -12.29 7.34
N ALA A 40 -5.44 -12.53 6.28
CA ALA A 40 -5.79 -13.47 5.23
C ALA A 40 -5.70 -14.88 5.82
N ARG A 41 -6.78 -15.65 5.74
CA ARG A 41 -6.86 -17.00 6.30
C ARG A 41 -7.44 -17.99 5.30
N LYS A 42 -7.01 -19.25 5.37
CA LYS A 42 -7.56 -20.37 4.60
C LYS A 42 -8.34 -21.27 5.53
N ASN A 43 -9.62 -21.43 5.24
CA ASN A 43 -10.45 -22.43 5.89
C ASN A 43 -10.19 -23.81 5.26
N VAL A 44 -9.76 -24.76 6.08
CA VAL A 44 -9.65 -26.17 5.69
C VAL A 44 -10.83 -26.90 6.32
N LYS A 45 -11.67 -27.56 5.51
CA LYS A 45 -12.82 -28.31 6.03
C LYS A 45 -12.33 -29.40 6.99
N GLY A 46 -12.76 -29.34 8.25
CA GLY A 46 -12.38 -30.28 9.30
C GLY A 46 -10.95 -30.11 9.82
N GLY A 47 -10.24 -29.03 9.46
CA GLY A 47 -8.87 -28.74 9.87
C GLY A 47 -8.72 -27.37 10.53
N PRO A 48 -7.53 -27.07 11.06
CA PRO A 48 -7.24 -25.77 11.65
C PRO A 48 -7.26 -24.67 10.59
N GLU A 49 -7.68 -23.47 11.00
CA GLU A 49 -7.62 -22.29 10.16
C GLU A 49 -6.16 -21.90 9.93
N ILE A 50 -5.74 -21.76 8.66
CA ILE A 50 -4.35 -21.49 8.31
C ILE A 50 -4.18 -19.99 8.04
N PHE A 51 -3.22 -19.35 8.72
CA PHE A 51 -2.81 -17.99 8.42
C PHE A 51 -2.08 -17.94 7.08
N LEU A 52 -2.59 -17.13 6.14
CA LEU A 52 -2.02 -16.96 4.81
C LEU A 52 -1.28 -15.62 4.64
N GLY A 53 -1.53 -14.63 5.49
CA GLY A 53 -0.95 -13.30 5.36
C GLY A 53 -1.94 -12.20 5.73
N VAL A 54 -1.96 -11.12 4.96
CA VAL A 54 -2.73 -9.91 5.26
C VAL A 54 -3.53 -9.45 4.04
N GLU A 55 -4.75 -9.01 4.29
CA GLU A 55 -5.64 -8.35 3.34
C GLU A 55 -5.95 -6.92 3.82
N MET A 56 -5.93 -5.97 2.90
CA MET A 56 -6.18 -4.56 3.17
C MET A 56 -7.16 -4.00 2.14
N LEU A 57 -8.13 -3.23 2.62
CA LEU A 57 -9.01 -2.41 1.79
C LEU A 57 -8.60 -0.95 1.94
N MET A 58 -8.20 -0.33 0.84
CA MET A 58 -7.66 1.03 0.80
C MET A 58 -8.48 1.87 -0.17
N ILE A 59 -8.51 3.19 -0.01
CA ILE A 59 -9.18 4.11 -0.94
C ILE A 59 -8.30 5.33 -1.18
N ASP A 60 -8.17 5.74 -2.44
CA ASP A 60 -7.57 7.01 -2.82
C ASP A 60 -8.66 8.02 -3.23
N ALA A 61 -8.34 9.01 -4.07
CA ALA A 61 -9.32 9.98 -4.54
C ALA A 61 -10.33 9.43 -5.57
N GLU A 62 -10.03 8.30 -6.23
CA GLU A 62 -10.83 7.77 -7.33
C GLU A 62 -11.43 6.39 -7.05
N VAL A 63 -10.67 5.48 -6.43
CA VAL A 63 -10.98 4.05 -6.42
C VAL A 63 -10.72 3.40 -5.07
N ILE A 64 -11.52 2.37 -4.79
CA ILE A 64 -11.23 1.41 -3.74
C ILE A 64 -10.26 0.36 -4.31
N PHE A 65 -9.17 0.12 -3.61
CA PHE A 65 -8.15 -0.85 -3.94
C PHE A 65 -8.10 -1.97 -2.89
N PHE A 66 -8.05 -3.21 -3.36
CA PHE A 66 -7.88 -4.38 -2.51
C PHE A 66 -6.46 -4.92 -2.66
N PHE A 67 -5.74 -4.98 -1.54
CA PHE A 67 -4.39 -5.52 -1.49
C PHE A 67 -4.36 -6.81 -0.68
N LYS A 68 -3.67 -7.82 -1.20
CA LYS A 68 -3.43 -9.09 -0.52
C LYS A 68 -1.96 -9.45 -0.57
N LYS A 69 -1.33 -9.51 0.60
CA LYS A 69 0.04 -10.02 0.75
C LYS A 69 -0.01 -11.38 1.42
N LEU A 70 0.43 -12.39 0.69
CA LEU A 70 0.64 -13.72 1.26
C LEU A 70 1.99 -13.80 1.98
N ASP A 71 2.02 -14.51 3.11
CA ASP A 71 3.24 -14.98 3.77
C ASP A 71 3.83 -16.11 2.91
N PRO A 72 5.04 -15.97 2.36
CA PRO A 72 5.67 -17.00 1.54
C PRO A 72 5.83 -18.36 2.25
N ARG A 73 5.83 -18.38 3.58
CA ARG A 73 5.92 -19.63 4.36
C ARG A 73 4.59 -20.37 4.46
N SER A 74 3.49 -19.70 4.12
CA SER A 74 2.13 -20.27 4.15
C SER A 74 1.71 -20.93 2.84
N ILE A 75 2.45 -20.68 1.76
CA ILE A 75 2.31 -21.29 0.44
C ILE A 75 3.38 -22.38 0.34
N GLY A 76 3.09 -23.52 0.95
CA GLY A 76 3.84 -24.77 0.75
C GLY A 76 3.51 -25.43 -0.59
#